data_AF-A0A7J4LIS2-F1
#
_entry.id   AF-A0A7J4LIS2-F1
#
_cell.length_a   1.000
_cell.length_b   1.000
_cell.length_c   1.000
_cell.angle_alpha   90.00
_cell.angle_beta   90.00
_cell.angle_gamma   90.00
#
_symmetry.space_group_name_H-M   'P 1'
#
loop_
_entity.id
_entity.type
_entity.pdbx_description
1 polymer ?
#
loop_
_entity_poly.entity_id
_entity_poly.type
_entity_poly.pdbx_seq_one_letter_code
_entity_poly.pdbx_strand_id
1 'polypeptide(L)'
;MKEFEKKLLLPKPEVILAMKINSLPNRDKEHKRIKDICDAFALAWYTDLNPGNVDLLQYLKKSSLKKCSQILTKEDYLKAGTQLGHDAQEIKRVFDILLV
;
A
#
# COMPACT_ATOMS: atom_id res chain seq x y z
N MET A 1 12.93 -1.25 18.56
CA MET A 1 12.66 -2.68 18.39
C MET A 1 13.96 -3.45 18.52
N LYS A 2 13.96 -4.58 19.24
CA LYS A 2 15.09 -5.51 19.33
C LYS A 2 14.61 -6.84 18.76
N GLU A 3 14.99 -7.11 17.52
CA GLU A 3 14.66 -8.35 16.81
C GLU A 3 15.97 -8.91 16.25
N PHE A 4 16.09 -10.24 16.19
CA PHE A 4 17.32 -10.90 15.75
C PHE A 4 18.57 -10.45 16.54
N GLU A 5 18.42 -10.22 17.85
CA GLU A 5 19.46 -9.76 18.78
C GLU A 5 20.10 -8.40 18.41
N LYS A 6 19.48 -7.63 17.50
CA LYS A 6 20.00 -6.35 17.03
C LYS A 6 18.99 -5.23 17.23
N LYS A 7 19.50 -4.01 17.42
CA LYS A 7 18.68 -2.80 17.40
C LYS A 7 18.34 -2.47 15.94
N LEU A 8 17.09 -2.68 15.57
CA LEU A 8 16.60 -2.39 14.23
C LEU A 8 16.06 -0.96 14.16
N LEU A 9 16.52 -0.23 13.14
CA LEU A 9 15.96 1.04 12.72
C LEU A 9 15.00 0.76 11.57
N LEU A 10 13.71 0.94 11.82
CA LEU A 10 12.66 0.83 10.81
C LEU A 10 12.03 2.20 10.61
N PRO A 11 11.70 2.58 9.36
CA PRO A 11 10.89 3.78 9.11
C PRO A 11 9.53 3.64 9.79
N LYS A 12 8.89 4.78 10.06
CA LYS A 12 7.51 4.75 10.57
C LYS A 12 6.58 4.09 9.53
N PRO A 13 5.50 3.40 9.97
CA PRO A 13 4.55 2.75 9.07
C PRO A 13 4.02 3.64 7.94
N GLU A 14 3.76 4.93 8.20
CA GLU A 14 3.29 5.91 7.21
C GLU A 14 4.32 6.11 6.09
N VAL A 15 5.61 6.16 6.45
CA VAL A 15 6.69 6.31 5.47
C VAL A 15 6.76 5.08 4.57
N ILE A 16 6.65 3.88 5.16
CA ILE A 16 6.68 2.62 4.40
C ILE A 16 5.48 2.56 3.46
N LEU A 17 4.28 2.88 3.94
CA LEU A 17 3.06 2.90 3.13
C LEU A 17 3.18 3.88 1.96
N ALA A 18 3.66 5.11 2.21
CA ALA A 18 3.88 6.10 1.17
C ALA A 18 4.90 5.64 0.12
N MET A 19 5.96 4.93 0.53
CA MET A 19 6.92 4.34 -0.41
C MET A 19 6.27 3.32 -1.34
N LYS A 20 5.36 2.48 -0.82
CA LYS A 20 4.61 1.49 -1.62
C LYS A 20 3.65 2.16 -2.60
N ILE A 21 2.87 3.12 -2.14
CA ILE A 21 1.92 3.84 -3.00
C ILE A 21 2.65 4.60 -4.10
N ASN A 22 3.76 5.28 -3.80
CA ASN A 22 4.54 6.01 -4.79
C ASN A 22 5.24 5.09 -5.81
N SER A 23 5.48 3.81 -5.51
CA SER A 23 6.12 2.88 -6.45
C SER A 23 5.17 2.25 -7.46
N LEU A 24 3.87 2.17 -7.13
CA LEU A 24 2.85 1.52 -7.98
C LEU A 24 2.74 2.11 -9.40
N PRO A 25 2.69 3.44 -9.62
CA PRO A 25 2.45 4.02 -10.95
C PRO A 25 3.49 3.67 -12.02
N ASN A 26 4.73 3.39 -11.61
CA ASN A 26 5.85 3.17 -12.52
C ASN A 26 6.33 1.71 -12.50
N ARG A 27 5.47 0.77 -12.05
CA ARG A 27 5.82 -0.63 -11.85
C ARG A 27 5.40 -1.46 -13.05
N ASP A 28 6.33 -1.68 -13.98
CA ASP A 28 6.06 -2.42 -15.23
C ASP A 28 5.93 -3.94 -15.03
N LYS A 29 6.46 -4.46 -13.92
CA LYS A 29 6.42 -5.90 -13.62
C LYS A 29 5.20 -6.23 -12.76
N GLU A 30 4.27 -6.98 -13.32
CA GLU A 30 3.02 -7.40 -12.68
C GLU A 30 3.23 -8.00 -11.28
N HIS A 31 4.09 -8.99 -11.13
CA HIS A 31 4.35 -9.62 -9.81
C HIS A 31 4.87 -8.63 -8.75
N LYS A 32 5.62 -7.59 -9.16
CA LYS A 32 6.07 -6.55 -8.22
C LYS A 32 4.93 -5.61 -7.85
N ARG A 33 4.04 -5.30 -8.80
CA ARG A 33 2.83 -4.51 -8.56
C ARG A 33 1.91 -5.21 -7.57
N ILE A 34 1.61 -6.49 -7.78
CA ILE A 34 0.79 -7.28 -6.84
C ILE A 34 1.43 -7.30 -5.45
N LYS A 35 2.74 -7.54 -5.36
CA LYS A 35 3.45 -7.47 -4.07
C LYS A 35 3.31 -6.10 -3.39
N ASP A 36 3.49 -5.02 -4.14
CA ASP A 36 3.38 -3.66 -3.58
C ASP A 36 1.93 -3.36 -3.12
N ILE A 37 0.90 -3.92 -3.79
CA ILE A 37 -0.50 -3.87 -3.35
C ILE A 37 -0.69 -4.64 -2.04
N CYS A 38 -0.15 -5.86 -1.96
CA CYS A 38 -0.23 -6.69 -0.76
C CYS A 38 0.42 -5.99 0.44
N ASP A 39 1.63 -5.46 0.26
CA ASP A 39 2.37 -4.73 1.31
C ASP A 39 1.58 -3.49 1.78
N ALA A 40 1.02 -2.70 0.85
CA ALA A 40 0.26 -1.50 1.18
C ALA A 40 -1.06 -1.83 1.90
N PHE A 41 -1.78 -2.86 1.45
CA PHE A 41 -2.99 -3.33 2.13
C PHE A 41 -2.68 -3.81 3.54
N ALA A 42 -1.66 -4.67 3.71
CA ALA A 42 -1.30 -5.18 5.04
C ALA A 42 -0.91 -4.05 5.99
N LEU A 43 -0.15 -3.06 5.52
CA LEU A 43 0.17 -1.88 6.33
C LEU A 43 -1.11 -1.14 6.72
N ALA A 44 -1.94 -0.75 5.76
CA ALA A 44 -3.16 0.01 6.05
C ALA A 44 -4.14 -0.75 6.96
N TRP A 45 -4.31 -2.05 6.75
CA TRP A 45 -5.27 -2.88 7.47
C TRP A 45 -4.84 -3.16 8.92
N TYR A 46 -3.55 -3.44 9.16
CA TYR A 46 -3.08 -3.89 10.47
C TYR A 46 -2.46 -2.79 11.34
N THR A 47 -2.29 -1.57 10.82
CA THR A 47 -1.67 -0.47 11.59
C THR A 47 -2.59 0.71 11.85
N ASP A 48 -3.91 0.55 11.66
CA ASP A 48 -4.95 1.60 11.79
C ASP A 48 -4.59 2.89 11.03
N LEU A 49 -3.78 2.77 9.98
CA LEU A 49 -3.33 3.89 9.18
C LEU A 49 -4.47 4.36 8.29
N ASN A 50 -5.14 5.42 8.76
CA ASN A 50 -6.12 6.11 7.97
C ASN A 50 -5.42 7.11 7.02
N PRO A 51 -5.74 7.16 5.72
CA PRO A 51 -5.22 8.16 4.78
C PRO A 51 -5.58 9.61 5.12
N GLY A 52 -6.56 9.83 6.02
CA GLY A 52 -6.78 11.12 6.66
C GLY A 52 -5.67 11.55 7.63
N ASN A 53 -4.68 10.69 7.91
CA ASN A 53 -3.53 11.03 8.73
C ASN A 53 -2.63 12.01 7.96
N VAL A 54 -2.53 13.24 8.48
CA VAL A 54 -1.75 14.35 7.92
C VAL A 54 -0.28 13.93 7.69
N ASP A 55 0.24 13.04 8.53
CA ASP A 55 1.60 12.54 8.45
C ASP A 55 1.86 11.63 7.24
N LEU A 56 0.84 10.97 6.68
CA LEU A 56 0.99 10.17 5.46
C LEU A 56 0.99 11.08 4.21
N LEU A 57 0.10 12.07 4.20
CA LEU A 57 -0.09 13.00 3.08
C LEU A 57 1.18 13.79 2.73
N GLN A 58 2.03 14.10 3.72
CA GLN A 58 3.30 14.82 3.49
C GLN A 58 4.30 14.01 2.63
N TYR A 59 4.16 12.68 2.58
CA TYR A 59 5.05 11.80 1.83
C TYR A 59 4.45 11.34 0.49
N LEU A 60 3.16 11.59 0.27
CA LEU A 60 2.42 11.18 -0.93
C LEU A 60 2.43 12.29 -1.99
N LYS A 61 2.84 11.93 -3.21
CA LYS A 61 2.66 12.84 -4.35
C LYS A 61 1.22 12.71 -4.85
N LYS A 62 0.48 13.82 -4.94
CA LYS A 62 -0.89 13.84 -5.51
C LYS A 62 -0.96 13.21 -6.91
N SER A 63 0.07 13.40 -7.72
CA SER A 63 0.18 12.78 -9.05
C SER A 63 0.34 11.25 -8.99
N SER A 64 0.99 10.71 -7.95
CA SER A 64 1.05 9.26 -7.73
C SER A 64 -0.32 8.70 -7.39
N LEU A 65 -1.06 9.35 -6.47
CA LEU A 65 -2.40 8.89 -6.07
C LEU A 65 -3.36 8.81 -7.25
N LYS A 66 -3.41 9.87 -8.06
CA LYS A 66 -4.24 9.90 -9.28
C LYS A 66 -3.83 8.85 -10.30
N LYS A 67 -2.53 8.58 -10.45
CA LYS A 67 -2.07 7.52 -11.37
C LYS A 67 -2.42 6.14 -10.83
N CYS A 68 -2.22 5.88 -9.54
CA CYS A 68 -2.60 4.62 -8.90
C CYS A 68 -4.06 4.29 -9.14
N SER A 69 -4.97 5.25 -8.92
CA SER A 69 -6.41 5.01 -9.10
C SER A 69 -6.79 4.69 -10.55
N GLN A 70 -5.97 5.12 -11.53
CA GLN A 70 -6.17 4.83 -12.95
C GLN A 70 -5.58 3.50 -13.42
N ILE A 71 -4.46 3.05 -12.82
CA ILE A 71 -3.75 1.86 -13.28
C ILE A 71 -4.18 0.57 -12.58
N LEU A 72 -4.76 0.67 -11.39
CA LEU A 72 -5.15 -0.50 -10.61
C LEU A 72 -6.45 -1.09 -11.15
N THR A 73 -6.40 -2.38 -11.49
CA THR A 73 -7.52 -3.09 -12.09
C THR A 73 -8.20 -4.03 -11.09
N LYS A 74 -9.40 -4.51 -11.45
CA LYS A 74 -10.08 -5.56 -10.67
C LYS A 74 -9.24 -6.83 -10.53
N GLU A 75 -8.47 -7.17 -11.57
CA GLU A 75 -7.61 -8.34 -11.57
C GLU A 75 -6.45 -8.20 -10.58
N ASP A 76 -5.90 -7.00 -10.43
CA ASP A 76 -4.84 -6.75 -9.44
C ASP A 76 -5.35 -7.01 -8.01
N TYR A 77 -6.55 -6.54 -7.68
CA TYR A 77 -7.16 -6.77 -6.38
C TYR A 77 -7.50 -8.25 -6.15
N LEU A 78 -7.94 -8.96 -7.19
CA LEU A 78 -8.20 -10.40 -7.10
C LEU A 78 -6.90 -11.17 -6.79
N LYS A 79 -5.82 -10.87 -7.52
CA LYS A 79 -4.52 -11.51 -7.30
C LYS A 79 -3.94 -11.23 -5.93
N ALA A 80 -4.05 -9.98 -5.46
CA ALA A 80 -3.63 -9.62 -4.10
C ALA A 80 -4.49 -10.33 -3.03
N GLY A 81 -5.80 -10.43 -3.25
CA GLY A 81 -6.74 -11.13 -2.36
C GLY A 81 -6.37 -12.59 -2.18
N THR A 82 -6.12 -13.30 -3.28
CA THR A 82 -5.66 -14.69 -3.26
C THR A 82 -4.37 -14.88 -2.47
N GLN A 83 -3.42 -13.94 -2.54
CA GLN A 83 -2.15 -14.05 -1.81
C GLN A 83 -2.28 -13.78 -0.32
N LEU A 84 -3.20 -12.89 0.07
CA LEU A 84 -3.37 -12.46 1.45
C LEU A 84 -4.47 -13.23 2.20
N GLY A 85 -5.31 -14.00 1.49
CA GLY A 85 -6.47 -14.66 2.08
C GLY A 85 -7.62 -13.69 2.40
N HIS A 86 -7.74 -12.61 1.62
CA HIS A 86 -8.76 -11.56 1.77
C HIS A 86 -9.64 -11.45 0.53
N ASP A 87 -10.85 -10.91 0.69
CA ASP A 87 -11.72 -10.67 -0.46
C ASP A 87 -11.23 -9.47 -1.29
N ALA A 88 -11.33 -9.57 -2.61
CA ALA A 88 -10.87 -8.53 -3.52
C ALA A 88 -11.58 -7.17 -3.27
N GLN A 89 -12.83 -7.18 -2.81
CA GLN A 89 -13.57 -5.97 -2.45
C GLN A 89 -13.02 -5.33 -1.18
N GLU A 90 -12.54 -6.10 -0.22
CA GLU A 90 -11.92 -5.55 0.99
C GLU A 90 -10.65 -4.78 0.63
N ILE A 91 -9.80 -5.40 -0.19
CA ILE A 91 -8.58 -4.74 -0.68
C ILE A 91 -8.93 -3.49 -1.47
N LYS A 92 -9.91 -3.59 -2.39
CA LYS A 92 -10.35 -2.43 -3.17
C LYS A 92 -10.84 -1.30 -2.26
N ARG A 93 -11.65 -1.57 -1.24
CA ARG A 93 -12.16 -0.53 -0.32
C ARG A 93 -11.03 0.19 0.40
N VAL A 94 -10.02 -0.54 0.87
CA VAL A 94 -8.83 0.06 1.50
C VAL A 94 -8.13 0.99 0.51
N PHE A 95 -7.92 0.56 -0.73
CA PHE A 95 -7.31 1.39 -1.76
C PHE A 95 -8.17 2.59 -2.17
N ASP A 96 -9.50 2.42 -2.23
CA ASP A 96 -10.42 3.52 -2.50
C ASP A 96 -10.29 4.59 -1.43
N ILE A 97 -10.13 4.21 -0.14
CA ILE A 97 -9.91 5.15 0.97
C ILE A 97 -8.51 5.79 0.87
N LEU A 98 -7.47 5.00 0.57
CA LEU A 98 -6.07 5.47 0.50
C LEU A 98 -5.78 6.45 -0.65
N LEU A 99 -6.55 6.39 -1.73
CA LEU A 99 -6.28 7.13 -2.96
C LEU A 99 -7.18 8.36 -3.16
N VAL A 100 -8.00 8.74 -2.16
CA VAL A 100 -8.82 9.97 -2.16
C VAL A 100 -7.98 11.22 -1.93
#